data_AF-A0A1N7RSG6-F1
#
_entry.id   AF-A0A1N7RSG6-F1
#
_cell.length_a   1.000
_cell.length_b   1.000
_cell.length_c   1.000
_cell.angle_alpha   90.00
_cell.angle_beta   90.00
_cell.angle_gamma   90.00
#
_symmetry.space_group_name_H-M   'P 1'
#
loop_
_entity.id
_entity.type
_entity.pdbx_description
1 polymer ?
#
loop_
_entity_poly.entity_id
_entity_poly.type
_entity_poly.pdbx_seq_one_letter_code
_entity_poly.pdbx_strand_id
1 'polypeptide(L)'
;MPRRAEQKAETVFRAAKPRARPYLLTDGNGLALRVWPDGSKIWLFRYRRPATRKENFLSLGSYSDIPLVEARKSAAVARHLVHQGIDPVMHRKAQSAALKREAEGAFHLVAQRWLAFKRKEWGDETYRKAELVVREYLTPALRNLAISALATPEVKPVLEAIAAHAPTLATKARQYVSGIVTFAIQQGLREDGLPLSLRGIIPKHKKGRIPAITKPADIAPLGKR
;
A
#
# COMPACT_ATOMS: atom_id res chain seq x y z
N MET A 1 -31.27 30.27 20.88
CA MET A 1 -30.99 28.83 20.67
C MET A 1 -31.27 28.50 19.20
N PRO A 2 -30.30 28.04 18.38
CA PRO A 2 -30.62 27.65 17.00
C PRO A 2 -31.57 26.44 17.02
N ARG A 3 -32.65 26.48 16.24
CA ARG A 3 -33.60 25.35 16.10
C ARG A 3 -32.82 24.09 15.71
N ARG A 4 -32.75 23.11 16.60
CA ARG A 4 -32.24 21.77 16.25
C ARG A 4 -33.24 21.17 15.27
N ALA A 5 -32.79 20.81 14.08
CA ALA A 5 -33.64 20.05 13.17
C ALA A 5 -33.96 18.68 13.81
N GLU A 6 -35.23 18.32 13.81
CA GLU A 6 -35.72 17.06 14.36
C GLU A 6 -35.42 15.89 13.43
N GLN A 7 -35.25 14.71 14.03
CA GLN A 7 -35.08 13.46 13.30
C GLN A 7 -36.37 13.08 12.59
N LYS A 8 -36.28 12.73 11.31
CA LYS A 8 -37.44 12.41 10.47
C LYS A 8 -37.61 10.91 10.33
N ALA A 9 -38.84 10.48 10.04
CA ALA A 9 -39.11 9.09 9.68
C ALA A 9 -38.53 8.76 8.29
N GLU A 10 -38.21 7.49 8.07
CA GLU A 10 -37.66 7.00 6.80
C GLU A 10 -38.58 7.27 5.60
N THR A 11 -39.89 7.23 5.83
CA THR A 11 -40.93 7.55 4.83
C THR A 11 -40.73 8.93 4.20
N VAL A 12 -40.24 9.90 4.96
CA VAL A 12 -40.00 11.26 4.47
C VAL A 12 -38.84 11.29 3.46
N PHE A 13 -37.78 10.51 3.69
CA PHE A 13 -36.64 10.41 2.78
C PHE A 13 -36.97 9.60 1.53
N ARG A 14 -37.77 8.54 1.70
CA ARG A 14 -38.29 7.73 0.60
C ARG A 14 -39.16 8.58 -0.35
N ALA A 15 -40.10 9.34 0.21
CA ALA A 15 -41.02 10.19 -0.54
C ALA A 15 -40.38 11.44 -1.18
N ALA A 16 -39.12 11.74 -0.87
CA ALA A 16 -38.43 12.90 -1.42
C ALA A 16 -38.29 12.78 -2.96
N LYS A 17 -38.98 13.66 -3.69
CA LYS A 17 -38.98 13.70 -5.16
C LYS A 17 -37.85 14.57 -5.72
N PRO A 18 -37.34 14.28 -6.93
CA PRO A 18 -36.39 15.15 -7.63
C PRO A 18 -36.99 16.54 -7.87
N ARG A 19 -36.13 17.55 -7.97
CA ARG A 19 -36.51 18.94 -8.30
C ARG A 19 -35.56 19.46 -9.38
N ALA A 20 -35.90 20.59 -10.00
CA ALA A 20 -35.05 21.23 -11.01
C ALA A 20 -33.63 21.58 -10.52
N ARG A 21 -33.43 21.73 -9.20
CA ARG A 21 -32.12 21.97 -8.59
C ARG A 21 -31.90 21.03 -7.39
N PRO A 22 -30.65 20.63 -7.11
CA PRO A 22 -30.34 19.81 -5.95
C PRO A 22 -30.77 20.51 -4.65
N TYR A 23 -31.31 19.74 -3.72
CA TYR A 23 -31.71 20.26 -2.41
C TYR A 23 -31.32 19.32 -1.27
N LEU A 24 -31.29 19.85 -0.05
CA LEU A 24 -30.95 19.12 1.16
C LEU A 24 -32.20 18.92 2.02
N LEU A 25 -32.45 17.67 2.41
CA LEU A 25 -33.45 17.28 3.40
C LEU A 25 -32.73 16.91 4.69
N THR A 26 -32.80 17.77 5.71
CA THR A 26 -32.10 17.55 6.98
C THR A 26 -32.81 16.55 7.90
N ASP A 27 -32.03 15.74 8.61
CA ASP A 27 -32.47 14.75 9.61
C ASP A 27 -32.05 15.15 11.05
N GLY A 28 -31.54 16.36 11.23
CA GLY A 28 -30.94 16.76 12.50
C GLY A 28 -29.52 16.24 12.68
N ASN A 29 -28.84 16.70 13.72
CA ASN A 29 -27.48 16.25 14.06
C ASN A 29 -26.52 16.28 12.84
N GLY A 30 -26.62 17.30 12.00
CA GLY A 30 -25.79 17.44 10.81
C GLY A 30 -26.01 16.40 9.70
N LEU A 31 -26.87 15.38 9.88
CA LEU A 31 -27.23 14.46 8.81
C LEU A 31 -28.24 15.14 7.86
N ALA A 32 -28.02 14.98 6.57
CA ALA A 32 -28.90 15.46 5.53
C ALA A 32 -28.87 14.51 4.33
N LEU A 33 -29.98 14.41 3.62
CA LEU A 33 -30.06 13.76 2.32
C LEU A 33 -29.99 14.81 1.23
N ARG A 34 -29.03 14.69 0.32
CA ARG A 34 -29.02 15.45 -0.93
C ARG A 34 -29.82 14.69 -1.98
N VAL A 35 -30.78 15.35 -2.59
CA VAL A 35 -31.59 14.82 -3.70
C VAL A 35 -31.23 15.61 -4.96
N TRP A 36 -30.81 14.91 -6.01
CA TRP A 36 -30.46 15.49 -7.31
C TRP A 36 -31.66 15.51 -8.27
N PRO A 37 -31.60 16.32 -9.34
CA PRO A 37 -32.65 16.36 -10.38
C PRO A 37 -32.85 15.04 -11.12
N ASP A 38 -31.81 14.23 -11.24
CA ASP A 38 -31.85 12.87 -11.83
C ASP A 38 -32.48 11.82 -10.88
N GLY A 39 -32.81 12.21 -9.65
CA GLY A 39 -33.38 11.34 -8.62
C GLY A 39 -32.37 10.54 -7.82
N SER A 40 -31.08 10.70 -8.06
CA SER A 40 -30.04 10.16 -7.19
C SER A 40 -30.09 10.83 -5.82
N LYS A 41 -29.85 10.04 -4.76
CA LYS A 41 -29.99 10.45 -3.37
C LYS A 41 -28.74 10.04 -2.59
N ILE A 42 -28.11 11.00 -1.92
CA ILE A 42 -26.85 10.78 -1.20
C ILE A 42 -26.97 11.29 0.23
N TRP A 43 -26.57 10.46 1.19
CA TRP A 43 -26.41 10.85 2.58
C TRP A 43 -25.18 11.73 2.77
N LEU A 44 -25.35 12.86 3.44
CA LEU A 44 -24.31 13.82 3.75
C LEU A 44 -24.29 14.11 5.25
N PHE A 45 -23.10 14.25 5.81
CA PHE A 45 -22.88 14.81 7.12
C PHE A 45 -22.29 16.22 6.99
N ARG A 46 -23.07 17.22 7.39
CA ARG A 46 -22.68 18.64 7.47
C ARG A 46 -21.94 18.91 8.77
N TYR A 47 -20.75 19.47 8.67
CA TYR A 47 -19.90 19.83 9.81
C TYR A 47 -19.08 21.08 9.52
N ARG A 48 -18.40 21.61 10.54
CA ARG A 48 -17.38 22.65 10.37
C ARG A 48 -16.00 22.02 10.56
N ARG A 49 -15.07 22.29 9.65
CA ARG A 49 -13.72 21.77 9.75
C ARG A 49 -13.06 22.27 11.04
N PRO A 50 -12.44 21.40 11.85
CA PRO A 50 -11.80 21.82 13.09
C PRO A 50 -10.76 22.93 12.90
N ALA A 51 -9.90 22.80 11.88
CA ALA A 51 -8.81 23.74 11.62
C ALA A 51 -9.26 25.10 11.07
N THR A 52 -10.20 25.14 10.12
CA THR A 52 -10.57 26.37 9.40
C THR A 52 -11.92 26.94 9.78
N ARG A 53 -12.72 26.21 10.58
CA ARG A 53 -14.10 26.53 10.97
C ARG A 53 -15.09 26.70 9.82
N LYS A 54 -14.65 26.53 8.57
CA LYS A 54 -15.49 26.57 7.37
C LYS A 54 -16.43 25.37 7.32
N GLU A 55 -17.63 25.58 6.82
CA GLU A 55 -18.60 24.50 6.62
C GLU A 55 -18.13 23.55 5.53
N ASN A 56 -18.35 22.26 5.75
CA ASN A 56 -18.03 21.20 4.81
C ASN A 56 -19.04 20.05 4.93
N PHE A 57 -19.07 19.21 3.91
CA PHE A 57 -19.88 18.00 3.86
C PHE A 57 -18.99 16.76 3.72
N LEU A 58 -19.30 15.72 4.47
CA LEU A 58 -18.79 14.37 4.27
C LEU A 58 -19.89 13.53 3.60
N SER A 59 -19.62 12.95 2.44
CA SER A 59 -20.53 11.97 1.84
C SER A 59 -20.51 10.68 2.65
N LEU A 60 -21.66 10.16 3.05
CA LEU A 60 -21.79 8.90 3.79
C LEU A 60 -22.10 7.74 2.85
N GLY A 61 -22.76 7.99 1.71
CA GLY A 61 -23.02 7.03 0.64
C GLY A 61 -24.40 7.22 0.00
N SER A 62 -24.75 6.38 -0.96
CA SER A 62 -26.05 6.42 -1.64
C SER A 62 -27.18 6.01 -0.70
N TYR A 63 -28.35 6.60 -0.87
CA TYR A 63 -29.57 6.20 -0.16
C TYR A 63 -30.01 4.76 -0.52
N SER A 64 -29.71 4.30 -1.74
CA SER A 64 -30.02 2.93 -2.17
C SER A 64 -29.26 1.87 -1.39
N ASP A 65 -28.04 2.20 -0.99
CA ASP A 65 -27.08 1.24 -0.44
C ASP A 65 -27.02 1.31 1.09
N ILE A 66 -27.34 2.49 1.65
CA ILE A 66 -27.22 2.76 3.09
C ILE A 66 -28.59 3.11 3.68
N PRO A 67 -29.16 2.24 4.53
CA PRO A 67 -30.40 2.53 5.22
C PRO A 67 -30.24 3.68 6.23
N LEU A 68 -31.35 4.35 6.57
CA LEU A 68 -31.34 5.54 7.44
C LEU A 68 -30.63 5.29 8.78
N VAL A 69 -30.81 4.11 9.37
CA VAL A 69 -30.19 3.74 10.65
C VAL A 69 -28.66 3.74 10.55
N GLU A 70 -28.11 3.19 9.47
CA GLU A 70 -26.66 3.17 9.24
C GLU A 70 -26.12 4.56 8.88
N ALA A 71 -26.88 5.37 8.14
CA ALA A 71 -26.54 6.75 7.87
C ALA A 71 -26.43 7.57 9.18
N ARG A 72 -27.34 7.37 10.14
CA ARG A 72 -27.29 7.98 11.47
C ARG A 72 -26.07 7.53 12.28
N LYS A 73 -25.76 6.22 12.29
CA LYS A 73 -24.56 5.68 12.93
C LYS A 73 -23.29 6.29 12.34
N SER A 74 -23.18 6.31 11.01
CA SER A 74 -22.04 6.89 10.29
C SER A 74 -21.87 8.39 10.57
N ALA A 75 -22.97 9.14 10.64
CA ALA A 75 -22.96 10.55 11.04
C ALA A 75 -22.52 10.74 12.50
N ALA A 76 -22.91 9.84 13.41
CA ALA A 76 -22.46 9.88 14.81
C ALA A 76 -20.95 9.65 14.94
N VAL A 77 -20.39 8.66 14.21
CA VAL A 77 -18.95 8.42 14.16
C VAL A 77 -18.20 9.64 13.61
N ALA A 78 -18.66 10.19 12.47
CA ALA A 78 -18.04 11.38 11.88
C ALA A 78 -18.11 12.60 12.81
N ARG A 79 -19.21 12.76 13.55
CA ARG A 79 -19.34 13.81 14.57
C ARG A 79 -18.37 13.63 15.73
N HIS A 80 -18.18 12.40 16.20
CA HIS A 80 -17.21 12.10 17.25
C HIS A 80 -15.79 12.49 16.83
N LEU A 81 -15.39 12.19 15.59
CA LEU A 81 -14.11 12.66 15.03
C LEU A 81 -13.99 14.19 15.06
N VAL A 82 -15.04 14.91 14.67
CA VAL A 82 -15.05 16.38 14.73
C VAL A 82 -14.91 16.89 16.16
N HIS A 83 -15.53 16.23 17.15
CA HIS A 83 -15.38 16.58 18.56
C HIS A 83 -13.95 16.38 19.07
N GLN A 84 -13.23 15.39 18.53
CA GLN A 84 -11.81 15.15 18.81
C GLN A 84 -10.89 16.12 18.04
N GLY A 85 -11.42 17.06 17.26
CA GLY A 85 -10.64 17.99 16.45
C GLY A 85 -10.11 17.38 15.14
N ILE A 86 -10.55 16.17 14.78
CA ILE A 86 -10.13 15.46 13.56
C ILE A 86 -11.10 15.80 12.43
N ASP A 87 -10.58 16.16 11.25
CA ASP A 87 -11.39 16.36 10.06
C ASP A 87 -11.78 15.01 9.44
N PRO A 88 -13.08 14.63 9.41
CA PRO A 88 -13.51 13.32 8.90
C PRO A 88 -13.16 13.05 7.43
N VAL A 89 -13.10 14.09 6.60
CA VAL A 89 -12.70 13.94 5.19
C VAL A 89 -11.22 13.60 5.10
N MET A 90 -10.38 14.25 5.91
CA MET A 90 -8.95 13.95 5.95
C MET A 90 -8.68 12.58 6.57
N HIS A 91 -9.40 12.23 7.63
CA HIS A 91 -9.33 10.91 8.25
C HIS A 91 -9.66 9.80 7.24
N ARG A 92 -10.78 9.93 6.51
CA ARG A 92 -11.13 8.95 5.47
C ARG A 92 -10.08 8.87 4.36
N LYS A 93 -9.57 10.02 3.90
CA LYS A 93 -8.50 10.06 2.89
C LYS A 93 -7.23 9.36 3.38
N ALA A 94 -6.85 9.58 4.64
CA ALA A 94 -5.70 8.93 5.26
C ALA A 94 -5.90 7.42 5.35
N GLN A 95 -7.07 6.95 5.78
CA GLN A 95 -7.41 5.52 5.81
C GLN A 95 -7.37 4.89 4.42
N SER A 96 -7.99 5.52 3.41
CA SER A 96 -7.95 5.03 2.03
C SER A 96 -6.52 5.02 1.47
N ALA A 97 -5.71 6.02 1.79
CA ALA A 97 -4.30 6.05 1.40
C ALA A 97 -3.50 4.95 2.09
N ALA A 98 -3.75 4.68 3.37
CA ALA A 98 -3.12 3.58 4.11
C ALA A 98 -3.45 2.22 3.49
N LEU A 99 -4.74 1.95 3.21
CA LEU A 99 -5.16 0.71 2.55
C LEU A 99 -4.55 0.56 1.14
N LYS A 100 -4.46 1.65 0.38
CA LYS A 100 -3.77 1.63 -0.92
C LYS A 100 -2.29 1.36 -0.77
N ARG A 101 -1.62 1.96 0.23
CA ARG A 101 -0.20 1.69 0.52
C ARG A 101 0.03 0.26 0.98
N GLU A 102 -0.88 -0.33 1.77
CA GLU A 102 -0.82 -1.74 2.14
C GLU A 102 -0.97 -2.64 0.90
N ALA A 103 -1.95 -2.33 0.04
CA ALA A 103 -2.19 -3.07 -1.19
C ALA A 103 -1.03 -2.95 -2.18
N GLU A 104 -0.49 -1.74 -2.39
CA GLU A 104 0.64 -1.46 -3.30
C GLU A 104 2.01 -1.78 -2.70
N GLY A 105 2.09 -1.87 -1.38
CA GLY A 105 3.31 -2.06 -0.60
C GLY A 105 3.66 -3.52 -0.37
N ALA A 106 2.91 -4.46 -0.93
CA ALA A 106 3.28 -5.87 -0.91
C ALA A 106 4.64 -6.09 -1.60
N PHE A 107 5.52 -6.87 -0.99
CA PHE A 107 6.90 -7.06 -1.45
C PHE A 107 6.99 -7.42 -2.94
N HIS A 108 6.15 -8.33 -3.41
CA HIS A 108 6.18 -8.78 -4.81
C HIS A 108 5.85 -7.64 -5.80
N LEU A 109 4.91 -6.76 -5.48
CA LEU A 109 4.55 -5.61 -6.33
C LEU A 109 5.69 -4.60 -6.37
N VAL A 110 6.27 -4.28 -5.21
CA VAL A 110 7.39 -3.33 -5.15
C VAL A 110 8.64 -3.91 -5.82
N ALA A 111 8.89 -5.21 -5.66
CA ALA A 111 9.99 -5.90 -6.32
C ALA A 111 9.83 -5.89 -7.85
N GLN A 112 8.62 -6.09 -8.38
CA GLN A 112 8.34 -5.94 -9.81
C GLN A 112 8.56 -4.51 -10.30
N ARG A 113 8.09 -3.50 -9.56
CA ARG A 113 8.31 -2.08 -9.88
C ARG A 113 9.81 -1.74 -9.88
N TRP A 114 10.56 -2.26 -8.92
CA TRP A 114 12.00 -2.09 -8.83
C TRP A 114 12.73 -2.77 -9.99
N LEU A 115 12.34 -3.99 -10.38
CA LEU A 115 12.88 -4.67 -11.56
C LEU A 115 12.62 -3.85 -12.83
N ALA A 116 11.40 -3.38 -13.04
CA ALA A 116 11.05 -2.54 -14.19
C ALA A 116 11.85 -1.23 -14.22
N PHE A 117 12.12 -0.62 -13.06
CA PHE A 117 12.99 0.53 -12.95
C PHE A 117 14.44 0.20 -13.35
N LYS A 118 14.98 -0.91 -12.83
CA LYS A 118 16.36 -1.33 -13.11
C LYS A 118 16.57 -1.90 -14.51
N ARG A 119 15.52 -2.37 -15.19
CA ARG A 119 15.57 -2.81 -16.60
C ARG A 119 16.10 -1.73 -17.54
N LYS A 120 15.89 -0.45 -17.22
CA LYS A 120 16.38 0.68 -18.02
C LYS A 120 17.90 0.92 -17.88
N GLU A 121 18.50 0.44 -16.80
CA GLU A 121 19.90 0.67 -16.44
C GLU A 121 20.76 -0.58 -16.68
N TRP A 122 20.20 -1.77 -16.51
CA TRP A 122 20.93 -3.03 -16.60
C TRP A 122 20.86 -3.69 -17.97
N GLY A 123 22.00 -4.19 -18.43
CA GLY A 123 22.06 -5.08 -19.60
C GLY A 123 21.32 -6.40 -19.37
N ASP A 124 20.94 -7.07 -20.45
CA ASP A 124 20.01 -8.21 -20.46
C ASP A 124 20.38 -9.34 -19.51
N GLU A 125 21.64 -9.76 -19.51
CA GLU A 125 22.12 -10.87 -18.68
C GLU A 125 22.10 -10.53 -17.17
N THR A 126 22.39 -9.27 -16.83
CA THR A 126 22.31 -8.78 -15.45
C THR A 126 20.86 -8.72 -14.99
N TYR A 127 19.96 -8.22 -15.83
CA TYR A 127 18.53 -8.19 -15.55
C TYR A 127 17.95 -9.60 -15.39
N ARG A 128 18.29 -10.52 -16.29
CA ARG A 128 17.83 -11.92 -16.23
C ARG A 128 18.20 -12.59 -14.92
N LYS A 129 19.43 -12.37 -14.43
CA LYS A 129 19.89 -12.87 -13.13
C LYS A 129 19.11 -12.23 -11.98
N ALA A 130 18.89 -10.92 -12.02
CA ALA A 130 18.13 -10.24 -10.98
C ALA A 130 16.67 -10.71 -10.94
N GLU A 131 16.03 -10.84 -12.11
CA GLU A 131 14.67 -11.34 -12.23
C GLU A 131 14.54 -12.76 -11.68
N LEU A 132 15.44 -13.66 -12.05
CA LEU A 132 15.47 -15.04 -11.53
C LEU A 132 15.55 -15.04 -10.00
N VAL A 133 16.48 -14.29 -9.42
CA VAL A 133 16.68 -14.26 -7.95
C VAL A 133 15.45 -13.70 -7.24
N VAL A 134 14.90 -12.60 -7.75
CA VAL A 134 13.74 -11.97 -7.13
C VAL A 134 12.50 -12.85 -7.25
N ARG A 135 12.23 -13.43 -8.42
CA ARG A 135 11.00 -14.20 -8.68
C ARG A 135 11.03 -15.60 -8.08
N GLU A 136 12.14 -16.33 -8.22
CA GLU A 136 12.22 -17.74 -7.79
C GLU A 136 12.60 -17.89 -6.32
N TYR A 137 13.45 -17.00 -5.77
CA TYR A 137 14.00 -17.20 -4.43
C TYR A 137 13.41 -16.25 -3.39
N LEU A 138 13.19 -14.98 -3.72
CA LEU A 138 12.71 -13.99 -2.76
C LEU A 138 11.18 -13.91 -2.71
N THR A 139 10.52 -13.93 -3.87
CA THR A 139 9.06 -13.75 -3.95
C THR A 139 8.28 -14.85 -3.24
N PRO A 140 8.60 -16.16 -3.33
CA PRO A 140 7.78 -17.20 -2.71
C PRO A 140 7.67 -17.05 -1.19
N ALA A 141 8.77 -16.69 -0.53
CA ALA A 141 8.82 -16.52 0.93
C ALA A 141 8.29 -15.16 1.41
N LEU A 142 8.47 -14.09 0.62
CA LEU A 142 8.16 -12.73 1.04
C LEU A 142 6.89 -12.14 0.40
N ARG A 143 6.17 -12.89 -0.45
CA ARG A 143 5.10 -12.40 -1.34
C ARG A 143 4.10 -11.46 -0.68
N ASN A 144 3.55 -11.90 0.45
CA ASN A 144 2.42 -11.25 1.14
C ASN A 144 2.89 -10.28 2.23
N LEU A 145 4.20 -10.15 2.46
CA LEU A 145 4.71 -9.21 3.44
C LEU A 145 4.68 -7.79 2.88
N ALA A 146 4.14 -6.87 3.68
CA ALA A 146 4.21 -5.46 3.37
C ALA A 146 5.65 -4.96 3.58
N ILE A 147 6.17 -4.15 2.65
CA ILE A 147 7.52 -3.59 2.76
C ILE A 147 7.67 -2.67 3.97
N SER A 148 6.57 -2.04 4.41
CA SER A 148 6.53 -1.25 5.65
C SER A 148 6.82 -2.10 6.90
N ALA A 149 6.35 -3.35 6.93
CA ALA A 149 6.52 -4.28 8.05
C ALA A 149 7.74 -5.22 7.87
N LEU A 150 8.39 -5.20 6.71
CA LEU A 150 9.52 -6.06 6.42
C LEU A 150 10.69 -5.68 7.35
N ALA A 151 11.14 -6.63 8.17
CA ALA A 151 12.29 -6.46 9.03
C ALA A 151 13.37 -7.53 8.74
N THR A 152 14.47 -7.43 9.48
CA THR A 152 15.62 -8.32 9.31
C THR A 152 15.31 -9.78 9.68
N PRO A 153 14.55 -10.08 10.75
CA PRO A 153 14.22 -11.46 11.14
C PRO A 153 13.46 -12.26 10.07
N GLU A 154 12.66 -11.60 9.25
CA GLU A 154 11.84 -12.22 8.20
C GLU A 154 12.67 -12.52 6.95
N VAL A 155 13.63 -11.64 6.64
CA VAL A 155 14.51 -11.80 5.48
C VAL A 155 15.66 -12.78 5.75
N LYS A 156 16.16 -12.83 6.99
CA LYS A 156 17.27 -13.68 7.40
C LYS A 156 17.09 -15.17 7.02
N PRO A 157 16.01 -15.87 7.39
CA PRO A 157 15.86 -17.30 7.08
C PRO A 157 15.80 -17.57 5.58
N VAL A 158 15.24 -16.64 4.80
CA VAL A 158 15.21 -16.75 3.33
C VAL A 158 16.62 -16.69 2.76
N LEU A 159 17.43 -15.74 3.23
CA LEU A 159 18.82 -15.61 2.78
C LEU A 159 19.70 -16.79 3.22
N GLU A 160 19.46 -17.33 4.43
CA GLU A 160 20.16 -18.52 4.93
C GLU A 160 19.82 -19.77 4.12
N ALA A 161 18.54 -19.97 3.78
CA ALA A 161 18.11 -21.08 2.92
C ALA A 161 18.76 -21.02 1.53
N ILE A 162 18.84 -19.83 0.93
CA ILE A 162 19.55 -19.64 -0.35
C ILE A 162 21.05 -19.91 -0.16
N ALA A 163 21.65 -19.47 0.94
CA ALA A 163 23.08 -19.63 1.20
C ALA A 163 23.50 -21.09 1.37
N ALA A 164 22.60 -21.94 1.89
CA ALA A 164 22.84 -23.38 2.04
C ALA A 164 23.11 -24.08 0.69
N HIS A 165 22.41 -23.64 -0.38
CA HIS A 165 22.54 -24.24 -1.71
C HIS A 165 23.43 -23.43 -2.65
N ALA A 166 23.35 -22.10 -2.59
CA ALA A 166 24.02 -21.18 -3.51
C ALA A 166 24.52 -19.91 -2.78
N PRO A 167 25.71 -19.96 -2.14
CA PRO A 167 26.25 -18.85 -1.34
C PRO A 167 26.46 -17.54 -2.13
N THR A 168 26.87 -17.66 -3.40
CA THR A 168 27.06 -16.51 -4.29
C THR A 168 25.73 -15.86 -4.65
N LEU A 169 24.67 -16.67 -4.82
CA LEU A 169 23.32 -16.20 -5.11
C LEU A 169 22.70 -15.52 -3.90
N ALA A 170 22.91 -16.06 -2.70
CA ALA A 170 22.45 -15.44 -1.45
C ALA A 170 23.04 -14.03 -1.27
N THR A 171 24.31 -13.84 -1.62
CA THR A 171 24.95 -12.52 -1.60
C THR A 171 24.26 -11.53 -2.55
N LYS A 172 23.84 -11.99 -3.73
CA LYS A 172 23.08 -11.18 -4.70
C LYS A 172 21.64 -10.92 -4.23
N ALA A 173 20.97 -11.94 -3.72
CA ALA A 173 19.63 -11.83 -3.14
C ALA A 173 19.60 -10.76 -2.03
N ARG A 174 20.58 -10.76 -1.14
CA ARG A 174 20.76 -9.73 -0.12
C ARG A 174 20.89 -8.32 -0.71
N GLN A 175 21.72 -8.16 -1.74
CA GLN A 175 21.89 -6.87 -2.43
C GLN A 175 20.58 -6.38 -3.05
N TYR A 176 19.82 -7.29 -3.67
CA TYR A 176 18.54 -6.97 -4.29
C TYR A 176 17.48 -6.62 -3.25
N VAL A 177 17.38 -7.36 -2.14
CA VAL A 177 16.46 -6.99 -1.03
C VAL A 177 16.78 -5.59 -0.51
N SER A 178 18.06 -5.28 -0.26
CA SER A 178 18.45 -3.92 0.14
C SER A 178 18.05 -2.88 -0.92
N GLY A 179 18.27 -3.16 -2.21
CA GLY A 179 17.89 -2.27 -3.30
C GLY A 179 16.38 -2.05 -3.42
N ILE A 180 15.58 -3.09 -3.24
CA ILE A 180 14.11 -3.04 -3.25
C ILE A 180 13.60 -2.21 -2.08
N VAL A 181 14.17 -2.38 -0.88
CA VAL A 181 13.81 -1.59 0.30
C VAL A 181 14.18 -0.12 0.12
N THR A 182 15.38 0.17 -0.39
CA THR A 182 15.78 1.55 -0.70
C THR A 182 14.86 2.19 -1.73
N PHE A 183 14.48 1.44 -2.77
CA PHE A 183 13.51 1.91 -3.76
C PHE A 183 12.14 2.17 -3.14
N ALA A 184 11.67 1.31 -2.24
CA ALA A 184 10.41 1.53 -1.53
C ALA A 184 10.41 2.78 -0.64
N ILE A 185 11.54 3.05 0.03
CA ILE A 185 11.75 4.28 0.82
C ILE A 185 11.65 5.51 -0.10
N GLN A 186 12.32 5.48 -1.25
CA GLN A 186 12.26 6.57 -2.24
C GLN A 186 10.85 6.79 -2.81
N GLN A 187 10.02 5.74 -2.88
CA GLN A 187 8.62 5.83 -3.31
C GLN A 187 7.66 6.19 -2.17
N GLY A 188 8.13 6.39 -0.93
CA GLY A 188 7.30 6.69 0.23
C GLY A 188 6.39 5.53 0.66
N LEU A 189 6.73 4.29 0.28
CA LEU A 189 5.99 3.07 0.67
C LEU A 189 6.42 2.54 2.04
N ARG A 190 7.49 3.10 2.60
CA ARG A 190 8.07 2.73 3.88
C ARG A 190 8.27 4.00 4.72
N GLU A 191 7.43 4.18 5.73
CA GLU A 191 7.33 5.43 6.50
C GLU A 191 8.49 5.64 7.48
N ASP A 192 9.08 4.57 8.01
CA ASP A 192 10.22 4.64 8.92
C ASP A 192 11.50 5.16 8.22
N GLY A 193 11.57 5.07 6.89
CA GLY A 193 12.75 5.41 6.10
C GLY A 193 13.99 4.55 6.42
N LEU A 194 13.84 3.45 7.16
CA LEU A 194 14.97 2.69 7.69
C LEU A 194 15.38 1.59 6.72
N PRO A 195 16.67 1.51 6.32
CA PRO A 195 17.18 0.38 5.56
C PRO A 195 17.28 -0.87 6.43
N LEU A 196 17.24 -2.05 5.81
CA LEU A 196 17.43 -3.31 6.52
C LEU A 196 18.90 -3.55 6.87
N SER A 197 19.15 -3.96 8.12
CA SER A 197 20.48 -4.34 8.62
C SER A 197 20.88 -5.75 8.18
N LEU A 198 21.11 -5.94 6.88
CA LEU A 198 21.43 -7.26 6.30
C LEU A 198 22.94 -7.59 6.28
N ARG A 199 23.81 -6.68 6.74
CA ARG A 199 25.26 -6.90 6.72
C ARG A 199 25.65 -8.03 7.67
N GLY A 200 26.51 -8.94 7.21
CA GLY A 200 27.06 -10.03 8.03
C GLY A 200 26.15 -11.23 8.26
N ILE A 201 24.90 -11.22 7.76
CA ILE A 201 23.95 -12.34 7.92
C ILE A 201 24.42 -13.61 7.20
N ILE A 202 25.01 -13.46 6.01
CA ILE A 202 25.47 -14.59 5.21
C ILE A 202 26.95 -14.83 5.50
N PRO A 203 27.36 -16.06 5.89
CA PRO A 203 28.77 -16.41 6.07
C PRO A 203 29.58 -16.13 4.81
N LYS A 204 30.78 -15.55 4.97
CA LYS A 204 31.66 -15.27 3.82
C LYS A 204 32.09 -16.59 3.16
N HIS A 205 31.60 -16.82 1.94
CA HIS A 205 32.10 -17.92 1.13
C HIS A 205 33.49 -17.59 0.57
N LYS A 206 34.50 -18.41 0.91
CA LYS A 206 35.84 -18.30 0.33
C LYS A 206 35.82 -18.89 -1.08
N LYS A 207 35.74 -18.05 -2.10
CA LYS A 207 35.90 -18.50 -3.49
C LYS A 207 37.33 -19.03 -3.67
N GLY A 208 37.47 -20.30 -4.03
CA GLY A 208 38.77 -20.87 -4.43
C GLY A 208 39.33 -20.14 -5.65
N ARG A 209 40.66 -20.04 -5.74
CA ARG A 209 41.34 -19.47 -6.91
C ARG A 209 41.13 -20.43 -8.07
N ILE A 210 40.52 -19.97 -9.17
CA ILE A 210 40.47 -20.76 -10.41
C ILE A 210 41.84 -20.62 -11.06
N PRO A 211 42.66 -21.69 -11.15
CA PRO A 211 43.96 -21.60 -11.78
C PRO A 211 43.79 -21.32 -13.28
N ALA A 212 44.54 -20.36 -13.80
CA ALA A 212 44.60 -20.12 -15.24
C ALA A 212 45.36 -21.27 -15.89
N ILE A 213 44.81 -21.82 -16.98
CA ILE A 213 45.54 -22.76 -17.83
C ILE A 213 46.62 -21.98 -18.56
N THR A 214 47.85 -22.06 -18.07
CA THR A 214 49.01 -21.32 -18.62
C THR A 214 50.01 -22.22 -19.33
N LYS A 215 49.93 -23.54 -19.16
CA LYS A 215 50.84 -24.50 -19.82
C LYS A 215 50.15 -25.18 -21.00
N PRO A 216 50.84 -25.37 -22.14
CA PRO A 216 50.30 -26.10 -23.28
C PRO A 216 49.86 -27.54 -22.97
N ALA A 217 50.51 -28.19 -21.99
CA ALA A 217 50.17 -29.55 -21.55
C ALA A 217 48.76 -29.66 -20.94
N ASP A 218 48.26 -28.58 -20.33
CA ASP A 218 46.95 -28.52 -19.70
C ASP A 218 45.81 -28.32 -20.73
N ILE A 219 46.15 -28.07 -21.99
CA ILE A 219 45.22 -27.91 -23.13
C ILE A 219 44.92 -29.27 -23.79
N ALA A 220 45.86 -30.22 -23.73
CA ALA A 220 45.74 -31.54 -24.35
C ALA A 220 44.48 -32.35 -23.97
N PRO A 221 43.96 -32.30 -22.72
CA PRO A 221 42.73 -33.02 -22.38
C PRO A 221 41.44 -32.37 -22.92
N LEU A 222 41.48 -31.12 -23.42
CA LEU A 222 40.30 -30.41 -23.94
C LEU A 222 40.05 -30.65 -25.45
N GLY A 223 41.05 -31.21 -26.16
CA GLY A 223 41.03 -31.40 -27.61
C GLY A 223 40.58 -32.78 -28.09
N LYS A 224 40.26 -33.72 -27.21
CA LYS A 224 39.73 -35.03 -27.60
C LYS A 224 38.20 -35.02 -27.47
N ARG A 225 37.52 -34.60 -28.54
CA ARG A 225 36.12 -34.89 -28.79
C ARG A 225 36.00 -35.94 -29.87
#